data_AF-H2Y8Q5-F1
#
_entry.id   AF-H2Y8Q5-F1
#
_cell.length_a   1.000
_cell.length_b   1.000
_cell.length_c   1.000
_cell.angle_alpha   90.00
_cell.angle_beta   90.00
_cell.angle_gamma   90.00
#
_symmetry.space_group_name_H-M   'P 1'
#
loop_
_entity.id
_entity.type
_entity.pdbx_description
1 polymer ?
#
loop_
_entity_poly.entity_id
_entity_poly.type
_entity_poly.pdbx_seq_one_letter_code
_entity_poly.pdbx_strand_id
1 'polypeptide(L)'
;MYPDDNDLKGSSTFFIALLQKCLEKDLVAICRFTPRASSPPRNVALLPHNGSESTPHGFYIIYLPYSDDIRDVETPRHQTQATESQVAAAEAMIRKLRFKYDPDNFDNPAIQTHYKNLEAMALGKAQPDPVIDHTIPDFERIEKKAGALIENFKELVFPPDYDPNKQPTKHKADSTTRESKRSKTEGTEVNIKEAVENRTLGKFTVLQLKEICKELGVKSSGKKADIITSIMDYYG
;
A
#
# COMPACT_ATOMS: atom_id res chain seq x y z
N MET A 1 14.76 15.91 15.53
CA MET A 1 15.91 15.72 16.44
C MET A 1 16.78 16.95 16.37
N TYR A 2 17.17 17.49 17.52
CA TYR A 2 17.99 18.70 17.65
C TYR A 2 19.06 18.47 18.73
N PRO A 3 20.28 19.03 18.61
CA PRO A 3 21.33 18.81 19.59
C PRO A 3 21.03 19.52 20.92
N ASP A 4 21.53 18.93 22.02
CA ASP A 4 21.52 19.54 23.35
C ASP A 4 22.95 19.59 23.90
N ASP A 5 23.52 20.79 23.96
CA ASP A 5 24.88 21.03 24.45
C ASP A 5 24.96 21.17 25.98
N ASN A 6 23.82 21.26 26.66
CA ASN A 6 23.81 21.39 28.12
C ASN A 6 24.25 20.09 28.78
N ASP A 7 23.78 18.96 28.26
CA ASP A 7 24.11 17.63 28.77
C ASP A 7 25.49 17.16 28.30
N LEU A 8 25.83 17.41 27.02
CA LEU A 8 27.11 16.99 26.45
C LEU A 8 27.69 18.08 25.53
N LYS A 9 28.76 18.73 26.01
CA LYS A 9 29.45 19.79 25.27
C LYS A 9 30.02 19.27 23.95
N GLY A 10 29.81 20.02 22.87
CA GLY A 10 30.30 19.67 21.53
C GLY A 10 29.33 18.84 20.70
N SER A 11 28.15 18.51 21.25
CA SER A 11 27.08 17.82 20.52
C SER A 11 26.63 18.60 19.29
N SER A 12 26.48 19.91 19.38
CA SER A 12 26.06 20.79 18.29
C SER A 12 27.07 20.77 17.14
N THR A 13 28.36 20.84 17.45
CA THR A 13 29.43 20.79 16.43
C THR A 13 29.39 19.46 15.68
N PHE A 14 29.28 18.33 16.40
CA PHE A 14 29.17 17.02 15.78
C PHE A 14 27.88 16.88 14.97
N PHE A 15 26.75 17.31 15.53
CA PHE A 15 25.44 17.24 14.91
C PHE A 15 25.40 18.04 13.59
N ILE A 16 25.94 19.26 13.58
CA ILE A 16 26.00 20.11 12.38
C ILE A 16 26.90 19.46 11.32
N ALA A 17 28.06 18.94 11.71
CA ALA A 17 28.97 18.25 10.79
C ALA A 17 28.30 17.01 10.16
N LEU A 18 27.58 16.23 10.97
CA LEU A 18 26.83 15.06 10.50
C LEU A 18 25.69 15.49 9.56
N LEU A 19 24.92 16.51 9.92
CA LEU A 19 23.83 17.04 9.11
C LEU A 19 24.32 17.50 7.74
N GLN A 20 25.41 18.29 7.70
CA GLN A 20 26.01 18.75 6.45
C GLN A 20 26.49 17.59 5.59
N LYS A 21 27.18 16.60 6.16
CA LYS A 21 27.66 15.43 5.40
C LYS A 21 26.56 14.50 4.93
N CYS A 22 25.47 14.36 5.68
CA CYS A 22 24.29 13.62 5.25
C CYS A 22 23.57 14.34 4.09
N LEU A 23 23.45 15.67 4.13
CA LEU A 23 22.89 16.47 3.02
C LEU A 23 23.75 16.41 1.77
N GLU A 24 25.07 16.55 1.90
CA GLU A 24 26.00 16.50 0.76
C GLU A 24 25.99 15.16 0.03
N LYS A 25 25.82 14.07 0.77
CA LYS A 25 25.92 12.70 0.24
C LYS A 25 24.58 12.05 -0.07
N ASP A 26 23.46 12.73 0.18
CA ASP A 26 22.11 12.18 0.10
C ASP A 26 21.96 10.87 0.91
N LEU A 27 22.45 10.89 2.15
CA LEU A 27 22.45 9.74 3.05
C LEU A 27 21.57 9.99 4.28
N VAL A 28 20.89 8.92 4.72
CA VAL A 28 20.15 8.88 5.98
C VAL A 28 20.90 8.01 7.00
N ALA A 29 20.86 8.41 8.27
CA ALA A 29 21.43 7.58 9.33
C ALA A 29 20.37 6.62 9.87
N ILE A 30 20.66 5.31 9.84
CA ILE A 30 19.79 4.29 10.43
C ILE A 30 20.18 4.10 11.90
N CYS A 31 19.19 4.22 12.79
CA CYS A 31 19.40 4.17 14.23
C CYS A 31 18.41 3.23 14.91
N ARG A 32 18.84 2.68 16.04
CA ARG A 32 17.95 1.98 16.97
C ARG A 32 17.47 2.97 18.02
N PHE A 33 16.19 3.31 17.97
CA PHE A 33 15.56 4.26 18.87
C PHE A 33 14.84 3.55 20.02
N THR A 34 15.20 3.89 21.25
CA THR A 34 14.58 3.37 22.48
C THR A 34 14.16 4.55 23.35
N PRO A 35 12.87 4.98 23.32
CA PRO A 35 12.43 6.18 24.03
C PRO A 35 12.64 6.15 25.54
N ARG A 36 12.48 4.98 26.17
CA ARG A 36 12.64 4.76 27.62
C ARG A 36 13.25 3.38 27.89
N ALA A 37 13.91 3.20 29.03
CA ALA A 37 14.63 1.96 29.35
C ALA A 37 13.81 0.66 29.19
N SER A 38 12.49 0.72 29.42
CA SER A 38 11.57 -0.42 29.32
C SER A 38 10.79 -0.52 28.01
N SER A 39 10.98 0.39 27.05
CA SER A 39 10.30 0.30 25.75
C SER A 39 11.06 -0.61 24.78
N PRO A 40 10.37 -1.39 23.94
CA PRO A 40 11.02 -2.12 22.87
C PRO A 40 11.70 -1.14 21.90
N PRO A 41 12.90 -1.46 21.38
CA PRO A 41 13.56 -0.63 20.38
C PRO A 41 12.75 -0.59 19.09
N ARG A 42 12.83 0.52 18.36
CA ARG A 42 12.35 0.63 16.97
C ARG A 42 13.49 1.06 16.06
N ASN A 43 13.51 0.55 14.84
CA ASN A 43 14.40 1.06 13.81
C ASN A 43 13.85 2.40 13.29
N VAL A 44 14.72 3.41 13.21
CA VAL A 44 14.37 4.72 12.67
C VAL A 44 15.40 5.17 11.65
N ALA A 45 14.96 5.93 10.66
CA ALA A 45 15.82 6.67 9.74
C ALA A 45 15.84 8.14 10.17
N LEU A 46 17.04 8.69 10.35
CA LEU A 46 17.26 10.11 10.57
C LEU A 46 17.45 10.78 9.20
N LEU A 47 16.39 11.42 8.73
CA LEU A 47 16.39 12.14 7.45
C LEU A 47 16.93 13.56 7.68
N PRO A 48 18.06 13.94 7.06
CA PRO A 48 18.61 15.28 7.21
C PRO A 48 17.70 16.34 6.56
N HIS A 49 17.55 17.48 7.22
CA HIS A 49 16.77 18.62 6.75
C HIS A 49 17.52 19.93 6.96
N ASN A 50 17.64 20.72 5.90
CA ASN A 50 18.41 21.98 5.90
C ASN A 50 17.66 23.16 6.55
N GLY A 51 16.46 22.93 7.08
CA GLY A 51 15.61 23.97 7.63
C GLY A 51 15.00 24.89 6.56
N SER A 52 13.97 25.63 6.95
CA SER A 52 13.32 26.71 6.20
C SER A 52 12.72 27.69 7.20
N GLU A 53 12.14 28.80 6.77
CA GLU A 53 11.50 29.77 7.68
C GLU A 53 10.45 29.12 8.61
N SER A 54 9.76 28.08 8.13
CA SER A 54 8.72 27.37 8.88
C SER A 54 9.21 26.08 9.56
N THR A 55 10.39 25.57 9.22
CA THR A 55 10.84 24.25 9.69
C THR A 55 12.26 24.32 10.24
N PRO A 56 12.53 23.84 11.46
CA PRO A 56 13.86 23.90 12.03
C PRO A 56 14.85 23.03 11.24
N HIS A 57 16.12 23.42 11.21
CA HIS A 57 17.19 22.56 10.68
C HIS A 57 17.46 21.40 11.64
N GLY A 58 17.80 20.22 11.10
CA GLY A 58 18.07 19.04 11.92
C GLY A 58 17.72 17.73 11.22
N PHE A 59 17.33 16.72 11.99
CA PHE A 59 16.90 15.43 11.45
C PHE A 59 15.43 15.13 11.76
N TYR A 60 14.66 14.74 10.74
CA TYR A 60 13.38 14.08 10.95
C TYR A 60 13.59 12.64 11.37
N ILE A 61 12.85 12.19 12.37
CA ILE A 61 12.88 10.80 12.84
C ILE A 61 11.73 10.07 12.14
N ILE A 62 12.08 9.20 11.19
CA ILE A 62 11.11 8.38 10.46
C ILE A 62 11.15 6.97 11.05
N TYR A 63 10.02 6.50 11.59
CA TYR A 63 9.91 5.13 12.08
C TYR A 63 9.83 4.15 10.92
N LEU A 64 10.71 3.16 10.92
CA LEU A 64 10.70 2.09 9.94
C LEU A 64 9.81 0.95 10.46
N PRO A 65 8.85 0.46 9.64
CA PRO A 65 7.98 -0.64 10.03
C PRO A 65 8.80 -1.93 10.20
N TYR A 66 8.39 -2.77 11.16
CA TYR A 66 8.85 -4.16 11.21
C TYR A 66 8.09 -5.02 10.20
N SER A 67 8.54 -6.26 10.00
CA SER A 67 7.82 -7.24 9.17
C SER A 67 6.35 -7.37 9.58
N ASP A 68 6.08 -7.30 10.88
CA ASP A 68 4.73 -7.48 11.42
C ASP A 68 3.79 -6.28 11.14
N ASP A 69 4.37 -5.11 10.87
CA ASP A 69 3.64 -3.89 10.51
C ASP A 69 3.28 -3.87 9.00
N ILE A 70 3.95 -4.68 8.18
CA ILE A 70 3.71 -4.80 6.74
C ILE A 70 2.56 -5.77 6.50
N ARG A 71 1.56 -5.34 5.73
CA ARG A 71 0.40 -6.15 5.38
C ARG A 71 0.48 -6.58 3.92
N ASP A 72 0.39 -7.88 3.67
CA ASP A 72 0.22 -8.40 2.32
C ASP A 72 -1.17 -8.02 1.80
N VAL A 73 -1.18 -7.31 0.68
CA VAL A 73 -2.42 -6.93 -0.02
C VAL A 73 -2.55 -7.82 -1.25
N GLU A 74 -3.67 -8.52 -1.36
CA GLU A 74 -4.00 -9.30 -2.55
C GLU A 74 -4.21 -8.34 -3.73
N THR A 75 -3.25 -8.29 -4.65
CA THR A 75 -3.41 -7.55 -5.88
C THR A 75 -4.11 -8.42 -6.93
N PRO A 76 -5.09 -7.89 -7.68
CA PRO A 76 -5.70 -8.62 -8.77
C PRO A 76 -4.63 -9.06 -9.76
N ARG A 77 -4.65 -10.35 -10.15
CA ARG A 77 -3.66 -10.92 -11.11
C ARG A 77 -3.62 -10.21 -12.45
N HIS A 78 -4.71 -9.53 -12.82
CA HIS A 78 -4.82 -8.79 -14.07
C HIS A 78 -5.16 -7.34 -13.73
N GLN A 79 -4.15 -6.48 -13.81
CA GLN A 79 -4.33 -5.05 -13.73
C GLN A 79 -4.68 -4.54 -15.13
N THR A 80 -5.91 -4.07 -15.30
CA THR A 80 -6.31 -3.37 -16.53
C THR A 80 -5.58 -2.05 -16.59
N GLN A 81 -4.78 -1.83 -17.63
CA GLN A 81 -4.14 -0.54 -17.86
C GLN A 81 -5.13 0.43 -18.52
N ALA A 82 -5.10 1.68 -18.09
CA ALA A 82 -5.89 2.74 -18.70
C ALA A 82 -5.34 3.07 -20.09
N THR A 83 -6.22 3.51 -21.00
CA THR A 83 -5.83 3.98 -22.32
C THR A 83 -5.24 5.39 -22.23
N GLU A 84 -4.36 5.79 -23.16
CA GLU A 84 -3.77 7.13 -23.19
C GLU A 84 -4.81 8.26 -23.17
N SER A 85 -5.95 8.07 -23.83
CA SER A 85 -7.07 9.01 -23.82
C SER A 85 -7.68 9.20 -22.43
N GLN A 86 -7.84 8.12 -21.66
CA GLN A 86 -8.36 8.16 -20.29
C GLN A 86 -7.35 8.85 -19.35
N VAL A 87 -6.06 8.59 -19.52
CA VAL A 87 -5.00 9.25 -18.75
C VAL A 87 -4.97 10.75 -19.04
N ALA A 88 -5.04 11.16 -20.31
CA ALA A 88 -5.06 12.56 -20.69
C ALA A 88 -6.30 13.31 -20.15
N ALA A 89 -7.47 12.66 -20.17
CA ALA A 89 -8.68 13.21 -19.57
C ALA A 89 -8.55 13.39 -18.05
N ALA A 90 -7.98 12.40 -17.35
CA ALA A 90 -7.70 12.49 -15.92
C ALA A 90 -6.68 13.60 -15.59
N GLU A 91 -5.61 13.73 -16.37
CA GLU A 91 -4.60 14.78 -16.18
C GLU A 91 -5.22 16.18 -16.32
N ALA A 92 -6.07 16.39 -17.33
CA ALA A 92 -6.77 17.64 -17.53
C ALA A 92 -7.66 18.00 -16.32
N MET A 93 -8.36 17.02 -15.76
CA MET A 93 -9.18 17.17 -14.55
C MET A 93 -8.32 17.53 -13.32
N ILE A 94 -7.25 16.76 -13.05
CA ILE A 94 -6.35 16.99 -11.91
C ILE A 94 -5.72 18.38 -11.99
N ARG A 95 -5.31 18.82 -13.18
CA ARG A 95 -4.72 20.14 -13.38
C ARG A 95 -5.68 21.29 -13.05
N LYS A 96 -6.99 21.13 -13.31
CA LYS A 96 -8.01 22.13 -12.97
C LYS A 96 -8.35 22.16 -11.48
N LEU A 97 -8.25 21.02 -10.80
CA LEU A 97 -8.52 20.87 -9.37
C LEU A 97 -7.29 21.12 -8.49
N ARG A 98 -6.12 21.34 -9.09
CA ARG A 98 -4.88 21.64 -8.36
C ARG A 98 -5.03 22.93 -7.54
N PHE A 99 -4.68 22.84 -6.27
CA PHE A 99 -4.54 23.98 -5.36
C PHE A 99 -3.23 23.87 -4.58
N LYS A 100 -2.79 24.98 -3.96
CA LYS A 100 -1.63 24.98 -3.07
C LYS A 100 -2.05 24.41 -1.72
N TYR A 101 -1.58 23.21 -1.40
CA TYR A 101 -1.79 22.61 -0.08
C TYR A 101 -0.95 23.34 0.96
N ASP A 102 -1.55 23.59 2.11
CA ASP A 102 -0.90 24.09 3.32
C ASP A 102 -1.53 23.35 4.50
N PRO A 103 -0.74 22.72 5.40
CA PRO A 103 -1.28 22.04 6.57
C PRO A 103 -2.11 22.96 7.48
N ASP A 104 -1.82 24.26 7.52
CA ASP A 104 -2.51 25.20 8.40
C ASP A 104 -3.90 25.63 7.88
N ASN A 105 -4.26 25.24 6.66
CA ASN A 105 -5.57 25.57 6.07
C ASN A 105 -6.72 24.68 6.58
N PHE A 106 -6.42 23.62 7.34
CA PHE A 106 -7.41 22.62 7.75
C PHE A 106 -7.41 22.44 9.27
N ASP A 107 -8.40 23.05 9.91
CA ASP A 107 -8.66 22.83 11.34
C ASP A 107 -9.36 21.49 11.60
N ASN A 108 -9.15 20.94 12.80
CA ASN A 108 -9.88 19.77 13.26
C ASN A 108 -11.33 20.15 13.67
N PRO A 109 -12.36 19.73 12.93
CA PRO A 109 -13.74 20.17 13.19
C PRO A 109 -14.27 19.71 14.55
N ALA A 110 -13.85 18.52 15.01
CA ALA A 110 -14.28 17.98 16.31
C ALA A 110 -13.73 18.82 17.47
N ILE A 111 -12.47 19.25 17.37
CA ILE A 111 -11.83 20.11 18.37
C ILE A 111 -12.45 21.50 18.36
N GLN A 112 -12.64 22.08 17.17
CA GLN A 112 -13.27 23.41 17.03
C GLN A 112 -14.69 23.41 17.63
N THR A 113 -15.50 22.39 17.32
CA THR A 113 -16.85 22.23 17.88
C THR A 113 -16.81 22.09 19.40
N HIS A 114 -15.87 21.29 19.92
CA HIS A 114 -15.72 21.10 21.36
C HIS A 114 -15.43 22.41 22.10
N TYR A 115 -14.46 23.20 21.64
CA TYR A 115 -14.12 24.47 22.27
C TYR A 115 -15.20 25.53 22.09
N LYS A 116 -15.90 25.55 20.97
CA LYS A 116 -17.06 26.45 20.77
C LYS A 116 -18.22 26.14 21.71
N ASN A 117 -18.45 24.86 22.01
CA ASN A 117 -19.42 24.45 23.02
C ASN A 117 -19.00 24.88 24.43
N LEU A 118 -17.72 24.72 24.78
CA LEU A 118 -17.18 25.17 26.06
C LEU A 118 -17.28 26.70 26.21
N GLU A 119 -16.93 27.44 25.17
CA GLU A 119 -17.05 28.90 25.12
C GLU A 119 -18.51 29.34 25.33
N ALA A 120 -19.46 28.68 24.65
CA ALA A 120 -20.88 28.96 24.80
C ALA A 120 -21.37 28.72 26.24
N MET A 121 -20.96 27.61 26.86
CA MET A 121 -21.28 27.30 28.25
C MET A 121 -20.67 28.31 29.21
N ALA A 122 -19.41 28.71 29.01
CA ALA A 122 -18.71 29.68 29.86
C ALA A 122 -19.32 31.08 29.78
N LEU A 123 -19.78 31.50 28.60
CA LEU A 123 -20.40 32.80 28.35
C LEU A 123 -21.93 32.81 28.58
N GLY A 124 -22.53 31.67 28.92
CA GLY A 124 -23.98 31.54 29.09
C GLY A 124 -24.78 31.75 27.80
N LYS A 125 -24.18 31.48 26.63
CA LYS A 125 -24.89 31.52 25.34
C LYS A 125 -25.85 30.33 25.25
N ALA A 126 -27.04 30.55 24.69
CA ALA A 126 -28.04 29.49 24.51
C ALA A 126 -27.61 28.43 23.49
N GLN A 127 -26.83 28.82 22.48
CA GLN A 127 -26.28 27.93 21.46
C GLN A 127 -24.84 28.32 21.13
N PRO A 128 -23.99 27.35 20.77
CA PRO A 128 -22.64 27.61 20.27
C PRO A 128 -22.67 28.26 18.88
N ASP A 129 -21.65 29.05 18.58
CA ASP A 129 -21.47 29.60 17.25
C ASP A 129 -21.17 28.46 16.24
N PRO A 130 -21.71 28.51 15.01
CA PRO A 130 -21.52 27.45 14.03
C PRO A 130 -20.05 27.37 13.59
N VAL A 131 -19.51 26.15 13.56
CA VAL A 131 -18.17 25.86 13.06
C VAL A 131 -18.24 25.52 11.58
N ILE A 132 -17.42 26.18 10.76
CA ILE A 132 -17.27 25.86 9.34
C ILE A 132 -16.24 24.74 9.21
N ASP A 133 -16.64 23.63 8.59
CA ASP A 133 -15.75 22.50 8.35
C ASP A 133 -14.99 22.68 7.02
N HIS A 134 -13.70 22.99 7.13
CA HIS A 134 -12.82 23.15 5.98
C HIS A 134 -12.36 21.82 5.36
N THR A 135 -12.65 20.68 5.99
CA THR A 135 -12.29 19.34 5.48
C THR A 135 -13.29 18.82 4.44
N ILE A 136 -14.49 19.42 4.37
CA ILE A 136 -15.50 19.09 3.38
C ILE A 136 -15.11 19.70 2.02
N PRO A 137 -15.06 18.92 0.93
CA PRO A 137 -14.81 19.45 -0.40
C PRO A 137 -15.85 20.48 -0.83
N ASP A 138 -15.41 21.59 -1.41
CA ASP A 138 -16.29 22.61 -1.98
C ASP A 138 -16.83 22.12 -3.33
N PHE A 139 -17.94 21.39 -3.29
CA PHE A 139 -18.58 20.79 -4.47
C PHE A 139 -18.99 21.82 -5.51
N GLU A 140 -19.46 23.00 -5.10
CA GLU A 140 -19.87 24.05 -6.02
C GLU A 140 -18.69 24.59 -6.83
N ARG A 141 -17.55 24.83 -6.16
CA ARG A 141 -16.33 25.26 -6.85
C ARG A 141 -15.74 24.16 -7.73
N ILE A 142 -15.81 22.91 -7.30
CA ILE A 142 -15.34 21.76 -8.09
C ILE A 142 -16.16 21.65 -9.37
N GLU A 143 -17.48 21.67 -9.27
CA GLU A 143 -18.39 21.57 -10.41
C GLU A 143 -18.17 22.74 -11.38
N LYS A 144 -18.06 23.96 -10.87
CA LYS A 144 -17.79 25.14 -11.69
C LYS A 144 -16.45 25.08 -12.43
N LYS A 145 -15.42 24.46 -11.84
CA LYS A 145 -14.07 24.41 -12.43
C LYS A 145 -13.85 23.22 -13.36
N ALA A 146 -14.44 22.07 -13.01
CA ALA A 146 -14.09 20.79 -13.61
C ALA A 146 -15.31 19.93 -13.99
N GLY A 147 -16.55 20.40 -13.82
CA GLY A 147 -17.76 19.63 -14.11
C GLY A 147 -17.76 18.97 -15.50
N ALA A 148 -17.50 19.76 -16.56
CA ALA A 148 -17.43 19.23 -17.93
C ALA A 148 -16.29 18.22 -18.14
N LEU A 149 -15.16 18.35 -17.43
CA LEU A 149 -14.04 17.40 -17.52
C LEU A 149 -14.34 16.11 -16.76
N ILE A 150 -15.06 16.22 -15.64
CA ILE A 150 -15.53 15.07 -14.86
C ILE A 150 -16.53 14.26 -15.68
N GLU A 151 -17.48 14.90 -16.37
CA GLU A 151 -18.42 14.21 -17.24
C GLU A 151 -17.74 13.52 -18.43
N ASN A 152 -16.82 14.21 -19.12
CA ASN A 152 -16.03 13.60 -20.20
C ASN A 152 -15.21 12.38 -19.69
N PHE A 153 -14.59 12.49 -18.51
CA PHE A 153 -13.87 11.37 -17.92
C PHE A 153 -14.80 10.20 -17.58
N LYS A 154 -16.01 10.47 -17.07
CA LYS A 154 -17.02 9.43 -16.81
C LYS A 154 -17.42 8.70 -18.08
N GLU A 155 -17.69 9.42 -19.17
CA GLU A 155 -18.06 8.83 -20.47
C GLU A 155 -16.96 7.92 -21.06
N LEU A 156 -15.69 8.27 -20.83
CA LEU A 156 -14.54 7.49 -21.34
C LEU A 156 -14.23 6.24 -20.51
N VAL A 157 -14.64 6.19 -19.24
CA VAL A 157 -14.24 5.13 -18.30
C VAL A 157 -15.40 4.21 -17.96
N PHE A 158 -16.59 4.76 -17.72
CA PHE A 158 -17.73 3.98 -17.27
C PHE A 158 -18.64 3.59 -18.44
N PRO A 159 -18.91 2.29 -18.61
CA PRO A 159 -19.97 1.83 -19.50
C PRO A 159 -21.33 2.46 -19.14
N PRO A 160 -22.25 2.62 -20.11
CA PRO A 160 -23.56 3.24 -19.88
C PRO A 160 -24.46 2.46 -18.91
N ASP A 161 -24.20 1.16 -18.70
CA ASP A 161 -24.89 0.28 -17.75
C ASP A 161 -24.16 0.14 -16.40
N TYR A 162 -23.13 0.96 -16.17
CA TYR A 162 -22.36 0.94 -14.93
C TYR A 162 -23.16 1.53 -13.77
N ASP A 163 -23.42 0.70 -12.76
CA ASP A 163 -24.02 1.14 -11.51
C ASP A 163 -22.91 1.30 -10.43
N PRO A 164 -22.58 2.53 -10.03
CA PRO A 164 -21.53 2.80 -9.05
C PRO A 164 -21.90 2.32 -7.63
N ASN A 165 -23.18 2.05 -7.35
CA ASN A 165 -23.66 1.61 -6.03
C ASN A 165 -23.92 0.10 -5.97
N LYS A 166 -23.70 -0.62 -7.07
CA LYS A 166 -23.88 -2.07 -7.09
C LYS A 166 -22.79 -2.71 -6.25
N GLN A 167 -23.17 -3.18 -5.05
CA GLN A 167 -22.24 -3.91 -4.20
C GLN A 167 -21.68 -5.11 -4.98
N PRO A 168 -20.35 -5.30 -5.02
CA PRO A 168 -19.80 -6.52 -5.58
C PRO A 168 -20.40 -7.68 -4.81
N THR A 169 -21.06 -8.60 -5.53
CA THR A 169 -21.57 -9.83 -4.93
C THR A 169 -20.39 -10.51 -4.29
N LYS A 170 -20.34 -10.51 -2.95
CA LYS A 170 -19.37 -11.30 -2.20
C LYS A 170 -19.46 -12.71 -2.76
N HIS A 171 -18.44 -13.14 -3.49
CA HIS A 171 -18.21 -14.56 -3.65
C HIS A 171 -18.09 -15.09 -2.23
N LYS A 172 -19.14 -15.78 -1.76
CA LYS A 172 -19.09 -16.52 -0.51
C LYS A 172 -17.86 -17.43 -0.65
N ALA A 173 -16.83 -17.15 0.13
CA ALA A 173 -15.83 -18.15 0.44
C ALA A 173 -16.63 -19.32 1.04
N ASP A 174 -16.74 -20.39 0.26
CA ASP A 174 -17.57 -21.54 0.60
C ASP A 174 -16.96 -22.23 1.81
N SER A 175 -17.45 -21.87 3.00
CA SER A 175 -17.15 -22.54 4.24
C SER A 175 -18.03 -23.78 4.33
N THR A 176 -17.63 -24.87 3.69
CA THR A 176 -18.25 -26.17 3.93
C THR A 176 -17.26 -27.32 3.85
N THR A 177 -16.94 -27.85 5.03
CA THR A 177 -16.85 -29.29 5.36
C THR A 177 -16.08 -30.21 4.42
N ARG A 178 -15.01 -30.80 4.98
CA ARG A 178 -14.49 -32.13 4.64
C ARG A 178 -15.64 -33.10 4.32
N GLU A 179 -15.75 -33.52 3.07
CA GLU A 179 -15.97 -34.93 2.73
C GLU A 179 -15.76 -35.21 1.24
N SER A 180 -15.15 -36.37 1.02
CA SER A 180 -14.67 -36.92 -0.24
C SER A 180 -15.75 -37.15 -1.30
N LYS A 181 -15.55 -36.64 -2.53
CA LYS A 181 -15.80 -37.39 -3.78
C LYS A 181 -15.39 -36.64 -5.06
N ARG A 182 -14.47 -37.28 -5.79
CA ARG A 182 -14.27 -37.23 -7.26
C ARG A 182 -14.21 -35.83 -7.92
N SER A 183 -13.00 -35.29 -8.02
CA SER A 183 -12.67 -34.30 -9.04
C SER A 183 -12.63 -34.97 -10.42
N LYS A 184 -13.64 -34.64 -11.23
CA LYS A 184 -13.63 -34.82 -12.67
C LYS A 184 -12.66 -33.78 -13.25
N THR A 185 -11.86 -34.25 -14.19
CA THR A 185 -10.74 -33.61 -14.88
C THR A 185 -11.16 -32.34 -15.61
N GLU A 186 -10.47 -31.22 -15.37
CA GLU A 186 -10.32 -30.11 -16.32
C GLU A 186 -8.89 -29.57 -16.17
N GLY A 187 -8.20 -29.47 -17.31
CA GLY A 187 -6.75 -29.38 -17.41
C GLY A 187 -6.17 -28.08 -16.87
N THR A 188 -5.45 -28.20 -15.76
CA THR A 188 -4.37 -27.27 -15.45
C THR A 188 -3.15 -27.68 -16.28
N GLU A 189 -2.80 -26.87 -17.27
CA GLU A 189 -1.44 -26.76 -17.79
C GLU A 189 -0.51 -26.36 -16.62
N VAL A 190 -0.21 -27.33 -15.75
CA VAL A 190 0.81 -27.16 -14.72
C VAL A 190 2.12 -27.17 -15.47
N ASN A 191 2.89 -26.10 -15.36
CA ASN A 191 4.17 -25.91 -16.02
C ASN A 191 5.14 -27.04 -15.62
N ILE A 192 5.12 -28.15 -16.37
CA ILE A 192 5.86 -29.39 -16.06
C ILE A 192 7.36 -29.09 -15.91
N LYS A 193 7.86 -28.12 -16.69
CA LYS A 193 9.25 -27.63 -16.64
C LYS A 193 9.63 -27.03 -15.28
N GLU A 194 8.79 -26.18 -14.70
CA GLU A 194 9.06 -25.55 -13.39
C GLU A 194 9.02 -26.58 -12.24
N ALA A 195 8.16 -27.60 -12.36
CA ALA A 195 8.08 -28.68 -11.37
C ALA A 195 9.34 -29.58 -11.37
N VAL A 196 9.95 -29.77 -12.55
CA VAL A 196 11.23 -30.47 -12.73
C VAL A 196 12.38 -29.65 -12.13
N GLU A 197 12.51 -28.38 -12.51
CA GLU A 197 13.58 -27.49 -12.03
C GLU A 197 13.57 -27.34 -10.49
N ASN A 198 12.38 -27.22 -9.89
CA ASN A 198 12.23 -27.07 -8.44
C ASN A 198 12.24 -28.41 -7.67
N ARG A 199 12.46 -29.55 -8.34
CA ARG A 199 12.41 -30.91 -7.75
C ARG A 199 11.13 -31.20 -6.93
N THR A 200 10.01 -30.60 -7.30
CA THR A 200 8.74 -30.72 -6.56
C THR A 200 7.84 -31.86 -7.06
N LEU A 201 8.29 -32.64 -8.05
CA LEU A 201 7.61 -33.81 -8.62
C LEU A 201 7.18 -34.86 -7.57
N GLY A 202 7.85 -34.91 -6.42
CA GLY A 202 7.49 -35.78 -5.29
C GLY A 202 6.12 -35.48 -4.66
N LYS A 203 5.60 -34.26 -4.82
CA LYS A 203 4.30 -33.83 -4.29
C LYS A 203 3.11 -34.28 -5.14
N PHE A 204 3.34 -34.65 -6.40
CA PHE A 204 2.28 -35.08 -7.30
C PHE A 204 1.80 -36.49 -6.97
N THR A 205 0.53 -36.77 -7.21
CA THR A 205 -0.02 -38.12 -7.07
C THR A 205 0.45 -39.02 -8.21
N VAL A 206 0.48 -40.34 -8.00
CA VAL A 206 0.91 -41.31 -9.03
C VAL A 206 0.04 -41.23 -10.29
N LEU A 207 -1.23 -40.85 -10.16
CA LEU A 207 -2.16 -40.67 -11.28
C LEU A 207 -1.76 -39.47 -12.14
N GLN A 208 -1.47 -38.32 -11.52
CA GLN A 208 -1.01 -37.13 -12.22
C GLN A 208 0.33 -37.36 -12.94
N LEU A 209 1.27 -38.06 -12.29
CA LEU A 209 2.55 -38.41 -12.91
C LEU A 209 2.39 -39.33 -14.13
N LYS A 210 1.41 -40.25 -14.10
CA LYS A 210 1.11 -41.13 -15.25
C LYS A 210 0.43 -40.38 -16.40
N GLU A 211 -0.42 -39.40 -16.11
CA GLU A 211 -1.01 -38.52 -17.13
C GLU A 211 0.07 -37.67 -17.80
N ILE A 212 0.97 -37.08 -17.01
CA ILE A 212 2.14 -36.33 -17.51
C ILE A 212 3.05 -37.22 -18.37
N CYS A 213 3.33 -38.46 -17.95
CA CYS A 213 4.09 -39.40 -18.79
C CYS A 213 3.38 -39.74 -20.10
N LYS A 214 2.04 -39.81 -20.10
CA LYS A 214 1.25 -40.09 -21.30
C LYS A 214 1.27 -38.92 -22.29
N GLU A 215 1.24 -37.69 -21.79
CA GLU A 215 1.39 -36.48 -22.61
C GLU A 215 2.81 -36.34 -23.18
N LEU A 216 3.84 -36.73 -22.41
CA LEU A 216 5.25 -36.67 -22.83
C LEU A 216 5.72 -37.88 -23.63
N GLY A 217 4.89 -38.93 -23.75
CA GLY A 217 5.24 -40.18 -24.44
C GLY A 217 6.32 -41.01 -23.72
N VAL A 218 6.54 -40.79 -22.42
CA VAL A 218 7.57 -41.46 -21.61
C VAL A 218 7.00 -42.72 -20.93
N LYS A 219 7.82 -43.76 -20.75
CA LYS A 219 7.39 -45.03 -20.12
C LYS A 219 6.99 -44.81 -18.65
N SER A 220 5.73 -45.07 -18.32
CA SER A 220 5.17 -44.88 -16.97
C SER A 220 5.21 -46.14 -16.08
N SER A 221 6.25 -46.96 -16.19
CA SER A 221 6.31 -48.29 -15.57
C SER A 221 7.23 -48.31 -14.35
N GLY A 222 6.68 -48.54 -13.15
CA GLY A 222 7.46 -48.68 -11.92
C GLY A 222 6.78 -48.11 -10.67
N LYS A 223 7.55 -48.02 -9.58
CA LYS A 223 7.16 -47.30 -8.36
C LYS A 223 7.17 -45.79 -8.63
N LYS A 224 6.56 -45.01 -7.73
CA LYS A 224 6.48 -43.54 -7.87
C LYS A 224 7.85 -42.88 -8.13
N ALA A 225 8.92 -43.39 -7.52
CA ALA A 225 10.28 -42.91 -7.71
C ALA A 225 10.76 -43.11 -9.16
N ASP A 226 10.53 -44.29 -9.75
CA ASP A 226 10.98 -44.62 -11.11
C ASP A 226 10.30 -43.73 -12.17
N ILE A 227 9.03 -43.38 -11.93
CA ILE A 227 8.25 -42.47 -12.80
C ILE A 227 8.81 -41.05 -12.70
N ILE A 228 9.18 -40.59 -11.50
CA ILE A 228 9.80 -39.27 -11.30
C ILE A 228 11.16 -39.21 -11.99
N THR A 229 12.00 -40.24 -11.84
CA THR A 229 13.30 -40.32 -12.53
C THR A 229 13.12 -40.30 -14.04
N SER A 230 12.16 -41.05 -14.58
CA SER A 230 11.88 -41.07 -16.03
C SER A 230 11.44 -39.71 -16.58
N ILE A 231 10.71 -38.91 -15.79
CA ILE A 231 10.31 -37.55 -16.16
C ILE A 231 11.51 -36.58 -16.04
N MET A 232 12.35 -36.75 -15.02
CA MET A 232 13.58 -35.96 -14.86
C MET A 232 14.55 -36.23 -16.03
N ASP A 233 14.83 -37.49 -16.37
CA ASP A 233 15.70 -37.88 -17.48
C ASP A 233 15.24 -37.33 -18.85
N TYR A 234 13.93 -37.10 -19.03
CA TYR A 234 13.40 -36.50 -20.26
C TYR A 234 13.71 -35.00 -20.37
N TYR A 235 13.80 -34.30 -19.23
CA TYR A 235 14.04 -32.85 -19.17
C TYR A 235 15.48 -32.49 -18.76
N GLY A 236 16.27 -33.44 -18.26
CA GLY A 236 17.66 -33.25 -17.81
C GLY A 236 17.99 -34.04 -16.54
#